data_AF-A0A378THL0-F1
#
_entry.id   AF-A0A378THL0-F1
#
_cell.length_a   1.000
_cell.length_b   1.000
_cell.length_c   1.000
_cell.angle_alpha   90.00
_cell.angle_beta   90.00
_cell.angle_gamma   90.00
#
_symmetry.space_group_name_H-M   'P 1'
#
loop_
_entity.id
_entity.type
_entity.pdbx_description
1 polymer ?
#
loop_
_entity_poly.entity_id
_entity_poly.type
_entity_poly.pdbx_seq_one_letter_code
_entity_poly.pdbx_strand_id
1 'polypeptide(L)'
;MSFSGKSARRRIAATAATCLFGGLAAATAVAPAASAAPDCSPAGVNGTVDSVTVAAQQYLAAHPGAGGVVSAAVTQPRDVAAANIRNYFTANPGEYYELRGILAPIGDTQRACNTTVLPPYLASAYEEFVAG
;
A
#
# COMPACT_ATOMS: atom_id res chain seq x y z
N MET A 1 31.92 62.97 4.07
CA MET A 1 33.10 62.32 3.45
C MET A 1 32.63 61.12 2.62
N SER A 2 33.21 60.96 1.43
CA SER A 2 33.02 59.84 0.49
C SER A 2 33.65 58.54 1.01
N PHE A 3 33.20 57.35 0.56
CA PHE A 3 34.02 56.29 -0.05
C PHE A 3 33.21 55.03 -0.45
N SER A 4 33.13 54.87 -1.77
CA SER A 4 33.14 53.65 -2.62
C SER A 4 33.34 52.25 -1.98
N GLY A 5 32.52 51.27 -2.43
CA GLY A 5 33.08 50.13 -3.20
C GLY A 5 32.83 48.67 -2.75
N LYS A 6 32.34 47.88 -3.72
CA LYS A 6 32.72 46.48 -4.07
C LYS A 6 32.00 45.28 -3.42
N SER A 7 31.00 44.79 -4.16
CA SER A 7 30.75 43.39 -4.56
C SER A 7 31.65 42.28 -3.97
N ALA A 8 31.05 41.32 -3.27
CA ALA A 8 31.54 39.94 -3.26
C ALA A 8 30.40 38.94 -3.00
N ARG A 9 30.12 38.14 -4.02
CA ARG A 9 29.27 36.94 -3.99
C ARG A 9 29.86 35.93 -2.99
N ARG A 10 29.02 35.34 -2.15
CA ARG A 10 29.19 33.94 -1.73
C ARG A 10 27.83 33.25 -1.75
N ARG A 11 27.75 32.26 -2.63
CA ARG A 11 26.68 31.27 -2.72
C ARG A 11 26.89 30.20 -1.65
N ILE A 12 25.77 29.59 -1.26
CA ILE A 12 25.58 28.26 -0.67
C ILE A 12 26.05 28.13 0.79
N ALA A 13 25.10 27.96 1.70
CA ALA A 13 24.81 26.65 2.29
C ALA A 13 23.71 26.79 3.35
N ALA A 14 22.85 25.77 3.40
CA ALA A 14 21.97 25.35 4.48
C ALA A 14 22.03 26.15 5.80
N THR A 15 20.87 26.57 6.30
CA THR A 15 20.27 26.01 7.52
C THR A 15 18.97 26.74 7.89
N ALA A 16 18.10 25.97 8.52
CA ALA A 16 16.79 26.32 9.06
C ALA A 16 16.70 27.69 9.73
N ALA A 17 15.55 28.36 9.59
CA ALA A 17 14.59 28.53 10.68
C ALA A 17 13.60 29.66 10.38
N THR A 18 12.41 29.50 10.96
CA THR A 18 11.39 30.52 11.23
C THR A 18 10.45 30.90 10.08
N CYS A 19 9.21 30.47 10.23
CA CYS A 19 8.03 31.33 10.10
C CYS A 19 6.93 30.74 10.99
N LEU A 20 6.86 31.22 12.23
CA LEU A 20 5.68 31.08 13.08
C LEU A 20 4.59 31.99 12.50
N PHE A 21 3.70 31.43 11.69
CA PHE A 21 2.41 32.03 11.37
C PHE A 21 1.31 31.07 11.79
N GLY A 22 0.41 31.57 12.63
CA GLY A 22 -0.60 30.77 13.32
C GLY A 22 -1.71 30.23 12.42
N GLY A 23 -2.46 29.31 13.00
CA GLY A 23 -3.77 28.89 12.53
C GLY A 23 -3.82 27.50 11.91
N LEU A 24 -4.63 26.65 12.56
CA LEU A 24 -5.40 25.54 11.99
C LEU A 24 -4.71 24.18 11.77
N ALA A 25 -5.47 23.18 12.25
CA ALA A 25 -5.46 21.77 11.90
C ALA A 25 -4.30 20.92 12.45
N ALA A 26 -4.67 19.92 13.24
CA ALA A 26 -3.95 18.66 13.29
C ALA A 26 -3.88 18.09 11.87
N ALA A 27 -2.89 18.53 11.11
CA ALA A 27 -2.50 17.86 9.89
C ALA A 27 -1.85 16.56 10.35
N THR A 28 -2.64 15.49 10.41
CA THR A 28 -2.10 14.17 10.10
C THR A 28 -1.46 14.34 8.73
N ALA A 29 -0.14 14.49 8.73
CA ALA A 29 0.64 14.49 7.50
C ALA A 29 0.50 13.10 6.91
N VAL A 30 -0.57 12.87 6.16
CA VAL A 30 -0.58 11.89 5.09
C VAL A 30 0.29 12.52 4.01
N ALA A 31 1.60 12.48 4.23
CA ALA A 31 2.53 12.80 3.16
C ALA A 31 2.16 11.86 2.02
N PRO A 32 1.81 12.37 0.82
CA PRO A 32 1.75 11.50 -0.34
C PRO A 32 3.12 10.84 -0.39
N ALA A 33 3.16 9.51 -0.47
CA ALA A 33 4.41 8.78 -0.60
C ALA A 33 5.20 9.45 -1.72
N ALA A 34 6.24 10.20 -1.34
CA ALA A 34 7.23 10.65 -2.28
C ALA A 34 7.64 9.38 -3.00
N SER A 35 7.53 9.37 -4.33
CA SER A 35 7.87 8.23 -5.17
C SER A 35 9.39 8.02 -5.09
N ALA A 36 9.86 7.61 -3.91
CA ALA A 36 11.12 6.95 -3.74
C ALA A 36 11.07 5.69 -4.59
N ALA A 37 12.22 5.33 -5.17
CA ALA A 37 12.35 4.05 -5.83
C ALA A 37 11.77 2.96 -4.91
N PRO A 38 11.04 1.97 -5.47
CA PRO A 38 10.44 0.90 -4.69
C PRO A 38 11.50 0.26 -3.78
N ASP A 39 11.21 0.20 -2.47
CA ASP A 39 12.14 -0.38 -1.50
C ASP A 39 12.12 -1.90 -1.63
N CYS A 40 13.03 -2.41 -2.45
CA CYS A 40 13.17 -3.84 -2.73
C CYS A 40 13.99 -4.58 -1.67
N SER A 41 14.29 -3.93 -0.55
CA SER A 41 14.85 -4.61 0.62
C SER A 41 13.81 -5.58 1.19
N PRO A 42 14.21 -6.69 1.85
CA PRO A 42 13.28 -7.58 2.52
C PRO A 42 12.33 -6.84 3.48
N ALA A 43 12.81 -5.78 4.14
CA ALA A 43 12.02 -4.96 5.04
C ALA A 43 10.93 -4.14 4.32
N GLY A 44 11.23 -3.50 3.19
CA GLY A 44 10.25 -2.75 2.41
C GLY A 44 9.20 -3.65 1.74
N VAL A 45 9.65 -4.80 1.26
CA VAL A 45 8.77 -5.85 0.73
C VAL A 45 7.82 -6.36 1.82
N ASN A 46 8.32 -6.71 3.01
CA ASN A 46 7.48 -7.16 4.12
C ASN A 46 6.53 -6.06 4.60
N GLY A 47 6.99 -4.81 4.68
CA GLY A 47 6.14 -3.67 5.04
C GLY A 47 4.99 -3.45 4.06
N THR A 48 5.19 -3.73 2.76
CA THR A 48 4.10 -3.71 1.77
C THR A 48 3.09 -4.82 2.05
N VAL A 49 3.56 -6.05 2.30
CA VAL A 49 2.67 -7.18 2.61
C VAL A 49 1.89 -6.92 3.90
N ASP A 50 2.55 -6.42 4.95
CA ASP A 50 1.92 -6.11 6.23
C ASP A 50 0.83 -5.03 6.08
N SER A 51 1.14 -3.94 5.38
CA SER A 51 0.19 -2.84 5.16
C SER A 51 -1.02 -3.28 4.34
N VAL A 52 -0.81 -4.05 3.28
CA VAL A 52 -1.90 -4.64 2.47
C VAL A 52 -2.71 -5.63 3.29
N THR A 53 -2.06 -6.45 4.12
CA THR A 53 -2.76 -7.42 4.98
C THR A 53 -3.66 -6.71 5.99
N VAL A 54 -3.17 -5.66 6.65
CA VAL A 54 -3.97 -4.84 7.57
C VAL A 54 -5.15 -4.18 6.83
N ALA A 55 -4.92 -3.61 5.65
CA ALA A 55 -5.97 -3.00 4.86
C ALA A 55 -7.05 -4.03 4.44
N ALA A 56 -6.64 -5.24 4.02
CA ALA A 56 -7.56 -6.32 3.69
C ALA A 56 -8.37 -6.78 4.92
N GLN A 57 -7.73 -6.89 6.09
CA GLN A 57 -8.43 -7.23 7.33
C GLN A 57 -9.47 -6.18 7.72
N GLN A 58 -9.15 -4.89 7.61
CA GLN A 58 -10.10 -3.81 7.86
C GLN A 58 -11.26 -3.83 6.86
N TYR A 59 -10.97 -4.09 5.58
CA TYR A 59 -11.99 -4.22 4.56
C TYR A 59 -12.96 -5.38 4.85
N LEU A 60 -12.43 -6.56 5.17
CA LEU A 60 -13.24 -7.73 5.52
C LEU A 60 -14.06 -7.52 6.80
N ALA A 61 -13.55 -6.75 7.76
CA ALA A 61 -14.31 -6.38 8.96
C ALA A 61 -15.47 -5.42 8.65
N ALA A 62 -15.30 -4.52 7.67
CA ALA A 62 -16.36 -3.64 7.19
C ALA A 62 -17.36 -4.32 6.24
N HIS A 63 -16.99 -5.47 5.64
CA HIS A 63 -17.79 -6.22 4.69
C HIS A 63 -18.09 -7.63 5.22
N PRO A 64 -19.13 -7.81 6.05
CA PRO A 64 -19.41 -9.09 6.71
C PRO A 64 -19.72 -10.23 5.73
N GLY A 65 -20.22 -9.93 4.52
CA GLY A 65 -20.40 -10.93 3.47
C GLY A 65 -19.06 -11.50 2.98
N ALA A 66 -18.16 -10.65 2.49
CA ALA A 66 -16.81 -11.05 2.07
C ALA A 66 -16.02 -11.67 3.23
N GLY A 67 -16.06 -11.03 4.40
CA GLY A 67 -15.42 -11.54 5.62
C GLY A 67 -15.92 -12.92 6.03
N GLY A 68 -17.22 -13.18 5.89
CA GLY A 68 -17.82 -14.49 6.16
C GLY A 68 -17.31 -15.58 5.23
N VAL A 69 -17.26 -15.32 3.92
CA VAL A 69 -16.77 -16.30 2.92
C VAL A 69 -15.28 -16.57 3.10
N VAL A 70 -14.46 -15.53 3.33
CA VAL A 70 -13.02 -15.68 3.58
C VAL A 70 -12.75 -16.42 4.89
N SER A 71 -13.52 -16.14 5.94
CA SER A 71 -13.37 -16.85 7.23
C SER A 71 -13.76 -18.32 7.12
N ALA A 72 -14.84 -18.63 6.40
CA ALA A 72 -15.27 -20.01 6.15
C ALA A 72 -14.25 -20.77 5.28
N ALA A 73 -13.57 -20.09 4.35
CA ALA A 73 -12.55 -20.69 3.50
C ALA A 73 -11.36 -21.27 4.28
N VAL A 74 -11.06 -20.77 5.49
CA VAL A 74 -9.93 -21.23 6.32
C VAL A 74 -10.02 -22.72 6.69
N THR A 75 -11.24 -23.23 6.88
CA THR A 75 -11.48 -24.63 7.28
C THR A 75 -11.88 -25.52 6.11
N GLN A 76 -12.06 -24.96 4.92
CA GLN A 76 -12.50 -25.68 3.74
C GLN A 76 -11.30 -26.26 2.95
N PRO A 77 -11.52 -27.35 2.19
CA PRO A 77 -10.59 -27.76 1.14
C PRO A 77 -10.32 -26.61 0.18
N ARG A 78 -9.08 -26.52 -0.33
CA ARG A 78 -8.61 -25.41 -1.19
C ARG A 78 -9.51 -25.16 -2.40
N ASP A 79 -9.93 -26.23 -3.06
CA ASP A 79 -10.80 -26.21 -4.24
C ASP A 79 -12.20 -25.67 -3.91
N VAL A 80 -12.79 -26.13 -2.79
CA VAL A 80 -14.09 -25.67 -2.31
C VAL A 80 -14.03 -24.21 -1.88
N ALA A 81 -12.98 -23.82 -1.15
CA ALA A 81 -12.73 -22.44 -0.75
C ALA A 81 -12.62 -21.50 -1.96
N ALA A 82 -11.80 -21.86 -2.96
CA ALA A 82 -11.63 -21.07 -4.16
C ALA A 82 -12.93 -20.90 -4.94
N ALA A 83 -13.72 -21.97 -5.08
CA ALA A 83 -15.03 -21.91 -5.73
C ALA A 83 -16.02 -21.01 -4.99
N ASN A 84 -16.09 -21.10 -3.66
CA ASN A 84 -16.99 -20.27 -2.85
C ASN A 84 -16.61 -18.78 -2.90
N ILE A 85 -15.32 -18.48 -2.79
CA ILE A 85 -14.79 -17.12 -2.93
C ILE A 85 -15.13 -16.57 -4.32
N ARG A 86 -14.84 -17.31 -5.40
CA ARG A 86 -15.19 -16.89 -6.76
C ARG A 86 -16.68 -16.63 -6.94
N ASN A 87 -17.53 -17.55 -6.49
CA ASN A 87 -18.99 -17.40 -6.61
C ASN A 87 -19.48 -16.14 -5.89
N TYR A 88 -18.97 -15.88 -4.68
CA TYR A 88 -19.32 -14.68 -3.92
C TYR A 88 -18.89 -13.40 -4.65
N PHE A 89 -17.64 -13.32 -5.10
CA PHE A 89 -17.12 -12.11 -5.76
C PHE A 89 -17.65 -11.92 -7.18
N THR A 90 -18.10 -12.99 -7.86
CA THR A 90 -18.85 -12.90 -9.12
C THR A 90 -20.23 -12.29 -8.90
N ALA A 91 -20.89 -12.63 -7.80
CA ALA A 91 -22.17 -12.03 -7.41
C ALA A 91 -22.01 -10.60 -6.85
N ASN A 92 -20.83 -10.26 -6.32
CA ASN A 92 -20.50 -8.97 -5.71
C ASN A 92 -19.30 -8.31 -6.42
N PRO A 93 -19.44 -7.86 -7.68
CA PRO A 93 -18.32 -7.34 -8.47
C PRO A 93 -17.74 -6.05 -7.88
N GLY A 94 -18.54 -5.22 -7.19
CA GLY A 94 -18.04 -4.04 -6.49
C GLY A 94 -17.01 -4.40 -5.43
N GLU A 95 -17.34 -5.36 -4.55
CA GLU A 95 -16.43 -5.82 -3.49
C GLU A 95 -15.17 -6.49 -4.06
N TYR A 96 -15.29 -7.17 -5.20
CA TYR A 96 -14.16 -7.75 -5.90
C TYR A 96 -13.14 -6.68 -6.32
N TYR A 97 -13.60 -5.61 -6.97
CA TYR A 97 -12.70 -4.55 -7.44
C TYR A 97 -12.07 -3.78 -6.28
N GLU A 98 -12.79 -3.56 -5.18
CA GLU A 98 -12.23 -2.92 -4.00
C GLU A 98 -11.16 -3.78 -3.33
N LEU A 99 -11.44 -5.07 -3.08
CA LEU A 99 -10.46 -5.97 -2.49
C LEU A 99 -9.25 -6.17 -3.40
N ARG A 100 -9.45 -6.25 -4.72
CA ARG A 100 -8.32 -6.24 -5.68
C ARG A 100 -7.50 -4.95 -5.62
N GLY A 101 -8.14 -3.80 -5.46
CA GLY A 101 -7.46 -2.51 -5.30
C GLY A 101 -6.56 -2.48 -4.06
N ILE A 102 -7.05 -3.03 -2.95
CA ILE A 102 -6.28 -3.18 -1.70
C ILE A 102 -5.07 -4.10 -1.93
N LEU A 103 -5.24 -5.16 -2.70
CA LEU A 103 -4.23 -6.16 -3.00
C LEU A 103 -3.23 -5.76 -4.11
N ALA A 104 -3.48 -4.67 -4.83
CA ALA A 104 -2.64 -4.19 -5.93
C ALA A 104 -1.16 -3.94 -5.56
N PRO A 105 -0.84 -3.33 -4.39
CA PRO A 105 0.54 -3.01 -4.04
C PRO A 105 1.44 -4.24 -3.95
N ILE A 106 0.90 -5.41 -3.62
CA ILE A 106 1.66 -6.67 -3.62
C ILE A 106 2.16 -6.99 -5.04
N GLY A 107 1.27 -6.96 -6.03
CA GLY A 107 1.62 -7.23 -7.43
C GLY A 107 2.51 -6.15 -8.03
N ASP A 108 2.33 -4.89 -7.62
CA ASP A 108 3.21 -3.79 -8.02
C ASP A 108 4.62 -3.95 -7.44
N THR A 109 4.75 -4.30 -6.16
CA THR A 109 6.06 -4.57 -5.53
C THR A 109 6.74 -5.80 -6.13
N GLN A 110 6.00 -6.87 -6.43
CA GLN A 110 6.54 -8.04 -7.13
C GLN A 110 7.14 -7.66 -8.49
N ARG A 111 6.41 -6.89 -9.30
CA ARG A 111 6.86 -6.43 -10.63
C ARG A 111 8.01 -5.45 -10.53
N ALA A 112 7.94 -4.50 -9.60
CA ALA A 112 8.96 -3.47 -9.40
C ALA A 112 10.29 -4.05 -8.91
N CYS A 113 10.24 -5.06 -8.04
CA CYS A 113 11.43 -5.67 -7.43
C CYS A 113 11.88 -6.98 -8.08
N ASN A 114 11.16 -7.44 -9.12
CA ASN A 114 11.41 -8.71 -9.82
C ASN A 114 11.60 -9.88 -8.84
N THR A 115 10.74 -9.95 -7.82
CA THR A 115 10.84 -10.91 -6.72
C THR A 115 9.50 -11.52 -6.40
N THR A 116 9.50 -12.78 -5.95
CA THR A 116 8.29 -13.46 -5.48
C THR A 116 8.09 -13.11 -4.00
N VAL A 117 7.19 -12.16 -3.77
CA VAL A 117 6.91 -11.58 -2.43
C VAL A 117 6.08 -12.53 -1.55
N LEU A 118 5.33 -13.46 -2.15
CA LEU A 118 4.43 -14.37 -1.42
C LEU A 118 5.02 -15.77 -1.35
N PRO A 119 4.90 -16.48 -0.20
CA PRO A 119 5.19 -17.90 -0.15
C PRO A 119 4.29 -18.64 -1.16
N PRO A 120 4.76 -19.74 -1.78
CA PRO A 120 4.11 -20.36 -2.95
C PRO A 120 2.65 -20.75 -2.71
N TYR A 121 2.31 -21.09 -1.45
CA TYR A 121 0.95 -21.45 -1.06
C TYR A 121 -0.03 -20.26 -1.01
N LEU A 122 0.45 -19.04 -0.79
CA LEU A 122 -0.35 -17.80 -0.86
C LEU A 122 -0.30 -17.21 -2.26
N ALA A 123 0.85 -17.30 -2.94
CA ALA A 123 1.00 -16.81 -4.32
C ALA A 123 -0.04 -17.44 -5.25
N SER A 124 -0.22 -18.77 -5.17
CA SER A 124 -1.21 -19.48 -5.97
C SER A 124 -2.65 -19.00 -5.69
N ALA A 125 -2.99 -18.74 -4.42
CA ALA A 125 -4.32 -18.27 -4.03
C ALA A 125 -4.56 -16.80 -4.43
N TYR A 126 -3.51 -15.97 -4.33
CA TYR A 126 -3.54 -14.58 -4.79
C TYR A 126 -3.72 -14.51 -6.30
N GLU A 127 -2.92 -15.25 -7.08
CA GLU A 127 -3.00 -15.29 -8.54
C GLU A 127 -4.37 -15.76 -9.02
N GLU A 128 -4.89 -16.84 -8.44
CA GLU A 128 -6.23 -17.38 -8.69
C GLU A 128 -7.32 -16.31 -8.45
N PHE A 129 -7.19 -15.50 -7.40
CA PHE A 129 -8.13 -14.43 -7.06
C PHE A 129 -8.01 -13.21 -7.99
N VAL A 130 -6.78 -12.77 -8.30
CA VAL A 130 -6.59 -11.59 -9.15
C VAL A 130 -6.81 -11.87 -10.63
N ALA A 131 -6.74 -13.12 -11.07
CA ALA A 131 -6.98 -13.55 -12.45
C ALA A 131 -8.47 -13.50 -12.85
N GLY A 132 -9.40 -13.58 -11.88
CA GLY A 132 -10.84 -13.63 -12.11
C GLY A 132 -11.42 -15.01 -11.88
#